data_AF-A0A8J2XQK9-F1
#
_entry.id   AF-A0A8J2XQK9-F1
#
_cell.length_a   1.000
_cell.length_b   1.000
_cell.length_c   1.000
_cell.angle_alpha   90.00
_cell.angle_beta   90.00
_cell.angle_gamma   90.00
#
_symmetry.space_group_name_H-M   'P 1'
#
loop_
_entity.id
_entity.type
_entity.pdbx_description
1 polymer ?
#
loop_
_entity_poly.entity_id
_entity_poly.type
_entity_poly.pdbx_seq_one_letter_code
_entity_poly.pdbx_strand_id
1 'polypeptide(L)'
;MLTAKIKACFLYYKHLLRVNFVVSLLIALLGWASGLDGLKTFCFSLVTGGAFLSSYFYERQRGHQYYFFFNLGLSKGVLYGSAILFNIVLAVVLLVVKNNLR
;
A
#
# COMPACT_ATOMS: atom_id res chain seq x y z
N MET A 1 2.80 -24.99 2.93
CA MET A 1 3.52 -23.95 3.73
C MET A 1 3.63 -22.61 2.99
N LEU A 2 4.07 -22.59 1.72
CA LEU A 2 4.18 -21.37 0.88
C LEU A 2 2.86 -20.57 0.79
N THR A 3 1.74 -21.26 0.61
CA THR A 3 0.41 -20.66 0.49
C THR A 3 -0.02 -19.88 1.74
N ALA A 4 0.41 -20.31 2.93
CA ALA A 4 0.11 -19.61 4.18
C ALA A 4 0.90 -18.30 4.29
N LYS A 5 2.17 -18.29 3.84
CA LYS A 5 3.01 -17.09 3.82
C LYS A 5 2.47 -16.03 2.86
N ILE A 6 2.03 -16.43 1.66
CA ILE A 6 1.41 -15.51 0.69
C ILE A 6 0.13 -14.90 1.27
N LYS A 7 -0.73 -15.73 1.88
CA LYS A 7 -1.94 -15.25 2.57
C LYS A 7 -1.62 -14.28 3.70
N ALA A 8 -0.55 -14.52 4.45
CA ALA A 8 -0.10 -13.62 5.52
C ALA A 8 0.39 -12.28 4.96
N CYS A 9 1.21 -12.27 3.90
CA CYS A 9 1.61 -11.02 3.24
C CYS A 9 0.40 -10.24 2.70
N PHE A 10 -0.58 -10.94 2.12
CA PHE A 10 -1.82 -10.31 1.66
C PHE A 10 -2.67 -9.76 2.80
N LEU A 11 -2.75 -10.46 3.93
CA LEU A 11 -3.43 -9.98 5.14
C LEU A 11 -2.77 -8.71 5.68
N TYR A 12 -1.45 -8.71 5.74
CA TYR A 12 -0.66 -7.53 6.13
C TYR A 12 -0.93 -6.34 5.19
N TYR A 13 -0.87 -6.58 3.88
CA TYR A 13 -1.21 -5.58 2.87
C TYR A 13 -2.62 -5.02 3.04
N LYS A 14 -3.61 -5.87 3.32
CA LYS A 14 -5.01 -5.44 3.53
C LYS A 14 -5.16 -4.48 4.71
N HIS A 15 -4.35 -4.64 5.76
CA HIS A 15 -4.35 -3.71 6.89
C HIS A 15 -3.77 -2.34 6.51
N LEU A 16 -2.67 -2.32 5.76
CA LEU A 16 -2.04 -1.09 5.28
C LEU A 16 -2.90 -0.37 4.25
N LEU A 17 -3.53 -1.11 3.34
CA LEU A 17 -4.24 -0.58 2.18
C LEU A 17 -5.32 0.42 2.56
N ARG A 18 -6.05 0.20 3.66
CA ARG A 18 -7.11 1.14 4.08
C ARG A 18 -6.56 2.53 4.39
N VAL A 19 -5.51 2.59 5.20
CA VAL A 19 -4.87 3.85 5.57
C VAL A 19 -4.16 4.44 4.36
N ASN A 20 -3.44 3.62 3.60
CA ASN A 20 -2.74 4.04 2.39
C ASN A 20 -3.70 4.69 1.40
N PHE A 21 -4.82 4.03 1.10
CA PHE A 21 -5.83 4.52 0.16
C PHE A 21 -6.40 5.88 0.59
N VAL A 22 -6.77 6.04 1.87
CA VAL A 22 -7.31 7.31 2.38
C VAL A 22 -6.28 8.43 2.28
N VAL A 23 -5.03 8.17 2.70
CA VAL A 23 -3.94 9.15 2.63
C VAL A 23 -3.64 9.53 1.18
N SER A 24 -3.57 8.55 0.29
CA SER A 24 -3.33 8.79 -1.13
C SER A 24 -4.46 9.51 -1.82
N LEU A 25 -5.71 9.26 -1.42
CA LEU A 25 -6.87 10.00 -1.91
C LEU A 25 -6.81 11.47 -1.47
N LEU A 26 -6.49 11.75 -0.21
CA LEU A 26 -6.33 13.12 0.29
C LEU A 26 -5.22 13.87 -0.48
N ILE A 27 -4.07 13.22 -0.69
CA ILE A 27 -2.95 13.81 -1.46
C ILE A 27 -3.35 14.03 -2.92
N ALA A 28 -4.11 13.10 -3.52
CA ALA A 28 -4.60 13.25 -4.89
C ALA A 28 -5.56 14.44 -5.04
N LEU A 29 -6.46 14.65 -4.07
CA LEU A 29 -7.37 15.80 -4.06
C LEU A 29 -6.60 17.12 -3.96
N LEU A 30 -5.58 17.19 -3.09
CA LEU A 30 -4.72 18.37 -2.96
C LEU A 30 -3.91 18.64 -4.24
N GLY A 31 -3.36 17.58 -4.84
CA GLY A 31 -2.65 17.69 -6.12
C GLY A 31 -3.57 18.16 -7.24
N TRP A 32 -4.80 17.64 -7.29
CA TRP A 32 -5.80 18.06 -8.27
C TRP A 32 -6.21 19.52 -8.11
N ALA A 33 -6.43 19.99 -6.87
CA ALA A 33 -6.68 21.39 -6.57
C ALA A 33 -5.52 22.32 -6.98
N SER A 34 -4.31 21.78 -7.05
CA SER A 34 -3.09 22.47 -7.49
C SER A 34 -2.83 22.36 -9.00
N GLY A 35 -3.75 21.75 -9.77
CA GLY A 35 -3.65 21.58 -11.23
C GLY A 35 -2.90 20.33 -11.71
N LEU A 36 -2.52 19.41 -10.80
CA LEU A 36 -1.91 18.13 -11.17
C LEU A 36 -2.96 17.10 -11.57
N ASP A 37 -2.52 16.08 -12.32
CA ASP A 37 -3.35 14.93 -12.68
C ASP A 37 -3.67 14.07 -11.45
N GLY A 38 -4.90 14.17 -10.94
CA GLY A 38 -5.32 13.52 -9.70
C GLY A 38 -5.04 12.02 -9.67
N LEU A 39 -5.22 11.29 -10.77
CA LEU A 39 -4.99 9.85 -10.79
C LEU A 39 -3.49 9.51 -10.78
N LYS A 40 -2.65 10.30 -11.48
CA LYS A 40 -1.19 10.12 -11.39
C LYS A 40 -0.67 10.43 -9.99
N THR A 41 -1.16 11.52 -9.39
CA THR A 41 -0.82 11.91 -8.02
C THR A 41 -1.26 10.85 -7.01
N PHE A 42 -2.46 10.29 -7.18
CA PHE A 42 -2.95 9.17 -6.38
C PHE A 42 -2.01 7.96 -6.47
N CYS A 43 -1.70 7.51 -7.68
CA CYS A 43 -0.84 6.34 -7.90
C CYS A 43 0.57 6.55 -7.33
N PHE A 44 1.13 7.75 -7.51
CA PHE A 44 2.43 8.11 -6.96
C PHE A 44 2.41 8.07 -5.43
N SER A 45 1.41 8.70 -4.81
CA SER A 45 1.23 8.69 -3.35
C SER A 45 1.01 7.28 -2.80
N LEU A 46 0.26 6.44 -3.51
CA LEU A 46 -0.06 5.06 -3.11
C LEU A 46 1.20 4.19 -2.94
N VAL A 47 2.24 4.45 -3.73
CA VAL A 47 3.51 3.71 -3.67
C VAL A 47 4.52 4.40 -2.75
N THR A 48 4.41 5.71 -2.55
CA THR A 48 5.38 6.52 -1.80
C THR A 48 4.83 6.97 -0.45
N GLY A 49 4.39 8.23 -0.34
CA GLY A 49 4.01 8.87 0.91
C GLY A 49 2.89 8.15 1.66
N GLY A 50 1.87 7.66 0.95
CA GLY A 50 0.79 6.86 1.54
C GLY A 50 1.29 5.51 2.06
N ALA A 51 2.17 4.83 1.33
CA ALA A 51 2.74 3.56 1.75
C ALA A 51 3.61 3.72 3.01
N PHE A 52 4.42 4.78 3.06
CA PHE A 52 5.23 5.08 4.23
C PHE A 52 4.37 5.43 5.45
N LEU A 53 3.39 6.32 5.27
CA LEU A 53 2.54 6.78 6.36
C LEU A 53 1.63 5.66 6.90
N SER A 54 1.07 4.83 6.02
CA SER A 54 0.30 3.66 6.44
C SER A 54 1.15 2.65 7.21
N SER A 55 2.40 2.44 6.81
CA SER A 55 3.35 1.57 7.53
C SER A 55 3.66 2.10 8.93
N TYR A 56 3.91 3.41 9.04
CA TYR A 56 4.12 4.08 10.32
C TYR A 56 2.91 3.93 11.27
N PHE A 57 1.70 4.19 10.77
CA PHE A 57 0.48 4.02 11.58
C PHE A 57 0.23 2.58 11.99
N TYR A 58 0.51 1.63 11.10
CA TYR A 58 0.39 0.21 11.42
C TYR A 58 1.34 -0.20 12.54
N GLU A 59 2.61 0.20 12.50
CA GLU A 59 3.55 -0.12 13.58
C GLU A 59 3.11 0.45 14.91
N ARG A 60 2.58 1.67 14.91
CA ARG A 60 2.12 2.33 16.14
C ARG A 60 0.85 1.70 16.72
N GLN A 61 -0.12 1.32 15.89
CA GLN A 61 -1.41 0.79 16.35
C GLN A 61 -1.41 -0.74 16.55
N ARG A 62 -0.59 -1.45 15.77
CA ARG A 62 -0.64 -2.90 15.61
C ARG A 62 0.74 -3.53 15.63
N GLY A 63 1.75 -2.85 16.19
CA GLY A 63 3.11 -3.39 16.31
C GLY A 63 3.17 -4.78 16.94
N HIS A 64 2.31 -5.06 17.93
CA HIS A 64 2.22 -6.39 18.56
C HIS A 64 1.72 -7.49 17.60
N GLN A 65 0.98 -7.16 16.54
CA GLN A 65 0.54 -8.14 15.55
C GLN A 65 1.72 -8.64 14.69
N TYR A 66 2.88 -7.98 14.72
CA TYR A 66 4.09 -8.45 14.05
C TYR A 66 4.52 -9.84 14.53
N TYR A 67 4.34 -10.17 15.82
CA TYR A 67 4.74 -11.46 16.37
C TYR A 67 4.05 -12.65 15.67
N PHE A 68 2.82 -12.46 15.18
CA PHE A 68 2.13 -13.47 14.37
C PHE A 68 2.88 -13.76 13.06
N PHE A 69 3.32 -12.73 12.34
CA PHE A 69 4.06 -12.88 11.09
C PHE A 69 5.48 -13.40 11.33
N PHE A 70 6.10 -12.98 12.44
CA PHE A 70 7.40 -13.48 12.85
C PHE A 70 7.38 -14.98 13.14
N ASN A 71 6.33 -15.49 13.81
CA ASN A 71 6.14 -16.92 14.05
C ASN A 71 5.95 -17.73 12.74
N LEU A 72 5.51 -17.09 11.66
CA LEU A 72 5.44 -17.67 10.32
C LEU A 72 6.78 -17.59 9.55
N GLY A 73 7.83 -17.06 10.17
CA GLY A 73 9.15 -16.88 9.58
C GLY A 73 9.23 -15.74 8.57
N LEU A 74 8.36 -14.72 8.69
CA LEU A 74 8.37 -13.52 7.84
C LEU A 74 9.02 -12.36 8.58
N SER A 75 10.07 -11.78 7.98
CA SER A 75 10.69 -10.56 8.50
C SER A 75 9.88 -9.32 8.13
N LYS A 76 10.05 -8.23 8.90
CA LYS A 76 9.45 -6.92 8.56
C LYS A 76 9.77 -6.48 7.14
N GLY A 77 11.01 -6.67 6.69
CA GLY A 77 11.43 -6.31 5.33
C GLY A 77 10.64 -7.03 4.24
N VAL A 78 10.34 -8.33 4.43
CA VAL A 78 9.51 -9.10 3.48
C VAL A 78 8.06 -8.60 3.47
N LEU A 79 7.51 -8.25 4.64
CA LEU A 79 6.16 -7.69 4.75
C LEU A 79 6.05 -6.32 4.07
N TYR A 80 7.00 -5.41 4.33
CA TYR A 80 7.05 -4.10 3.68
C TYR A 80 7.27 -4.21 2.17
N GLY A 81 8.24 -5.03 1.74
CA GLY A 81 8.54 -5.24 0.33
C GLY A 81 7.34 -5.82 -0.43
N SER A 82 6.66 -6.81 0.15
CA SER A 82 5.45 -7.38 -0.46
C SER A 82 4.29 -6.37 -0.52
N ALA A 83 4.10 -5.55 0.52
CA ALA A 83 3.08 -4.50 0.52
C ALA A 83 3.32 -3.43 -0.55
N ILE A 84 4.57 -2.98 -0.71
CA ILE A 84 4.97 -2.06 -1.78
C ILE A 84 4.73 -2.70 -3.15
N LEU A 85 5.09 -3.97 -3.32
CA LEU A 85 4.86 -4.69 -4.57
C LEU A 85 3.36 -4.76 -4.92
N PHE A 86 2.49 -5.04 -3.95
CA PHE A 86 1.04 -4.98 -4.18
C PHE A 86 0.54 -3.56 -4.54
N ASN A 87 1.08 -2.51 -3.90
CA ASN A 87 0.76 -1.12 -4.28
C ASN A 87 1.21 -0.78 -5.70
N ILE A 88 2.39 -1.24 -6.12
CA ILE A 88 2.90 -1.04 -7.49
C ILE A 88 1.99 -1.74 -8.49
N VAL A 89 1.64 -3.01 -8.25
CA VAL A 89 0.70 -3.75 -9.12
C VAL A 89 -0.62 -3.00 -9.23
N LEU A 90 -1.19 -2.53 -8.11
CA LEU A 90 -2.43 -1.76 -8.09
C LEU A 90 -2.30 -0.44 -8.89
N ALA A 91 -1.21 0.31 -8.67
CA ALA A 91 -0.95 1.56 -9.38
C ALA A 91 -0.80 1.35 -10.90
N VAL A 92 -0.06 0.31 -11.30
CA VAL A 92 0.11 -0.05 -12.72
C VAL A 92 -1.24 -0.41 -13.34
N VAL A 93 -2.05 -1.25 -12.69
CA VAL A 93 -3.38 -1.60 -13.18
C VAL A 93 -4.24 -0.35 -13.38
N LEU A 94 -4.27 0.57 -12.41
CA LEU A 94 -5.04 1.81 -12.50
C LEU A 94 -4.58 2.71 -13.66
N LEU A 95 -3.26 2.84 -13.86
CA LEU A 95 -2.70 3.64 -14.95
C LEU A 95 -2.97 3.02 -16.33
N VAL A 96 -2.83 1.71 -16.45
CA VAL A 96 -3.14 0.97 -17.69
C VAL A 96 -4.63 1.13 -18.03
N VAL A 97 -5.52 0.95 -17.06
CA VAL A 97 -6.97 1.13 -17.26
C VAL A 97 -7.28 2.55 -17.71
N LYS A 98 -6.69 3.57 -17.07
CA LYS A 98 -6.85 4.97 -17.49
C LYS A 98 -6.41 5.21 -18.94
N ASN A 99 -5.29 4.61 -19.35
CA ASN A 99 -4.76 4.80 -20.70
C ASN A 99 -5.59 4.09 -21.77
N ASN A 100 -6.22 2.95 -21.45
CA ASN A 100 -7.09 2.22 -22.39
C ASN A 100 -8.52 2.82 -22.47
N LEU A 101 -8.94 3.57 -21.47
CA LEU A 101 -10.23 4.27 -21.44
C LEU A 101 -10.20 5.65 -22.14
N ARG A 102 -9.03 6.07 -22.64
CA ARG A 102 -8.84 7.29 -23.41
C ARG A 102 -8.79 6.96 -24.90
#